data_AF-A0A954CIT6-F1
#
_entry.id   AF-A0A954CIT6-F1
#
_cell.length_a   1.000
_cell.length_b   1.000
_cell.length_c   1.000
_cell.angle_alpha   90.00
_cell.angle_beta   90.00
_cell.angle_gamma   90.00
#
_symmetry.space_group_name_H-M   'P 1'
#
loop_
_entity.id
_entity.type
_entity.pdbx_description
1 polymer ?
#
loop_
_entity_poly.entity_id
_entity_poly.type
_entity_poly.pdbx_seq_one_letter_code
_entity_poly.pdbx_strand_id
1 'polypeptide(L)'
;VDDEARKSFVDSFKTVMGSSNAGKIGLLEGGAEYLPFQSKLEEAQYAELMQLSVVDIARLWRMPPMFIQQMDKGMTFASSEQLAIVFTQYTIQPWIVRWERAIKRQLLGIEDSDLYVRFNVSSLLRGDLKSRTEAIVQQMQYGLKTINEGRQMLDENPIDHEVGDEPLLSHNLIPASNVMSVTTQDPPADPQQNSVNPSEIRTKSAFFSQLKRAFSDLSALEVKNIRRCLKKEDAMKQAESYYEKHQKLMRDKLEPVLDALKTAFNRRKSNVLEPFLDVYCADRCGEIAEWITEGGIDEKHGDRWLAAVEKQASLYATLLIEDFFKEEDEDE
;
A
#
# COMPACT_ATOMS: atom_id res chain seq x y z
N VAL A 1 -64.28 -19.20 32.57
CA VAL A 1 -63.41 -20.23 31.95
C VAL A 1 -63.34 -21.35 32.95
N ASP A 2 -63.68 -22.55 32.51
CA ASP A 2 -63.78 -23.74 33.34
C ASP A 2 -62.41 -24.08 33.96
N ASP A 3 -62.38 -24.36 35.26
CA ASP A 3 -61.14 -24.53 36.03
C ASP A 3 -60.39 -25.82 35.61
N GLU A 4 -61.11 -26.79 35.06
CA GLU A 4 -60.57 -28.01 34.45
C GLU A 4 -59.84 -27.72 33.14
N ALA A 5 -60.42 -26.90 32.26
CA ALA A 5 -59.82 -26.55 30.96
C ALA A 5 -58.51 -25.78 31.11
N ARG A 6 -58.38 -24.99 32.18
CA ARG A 6 -57.13 -24.28 32.50
C ARG A 6 -56.04 -25.25 32.98
N LYS A 7 -56.39 -26.27 33.76
CA LYS A 7 -55.44 -27.28 34.25
C LYS A 7 -54.95 -28.18 33.11
N SER A 8 -55.86 -28.65 32.24
CA SER A 8 -55.49 -29.47 31.09
C SER A 8 -54.58 -28.73 30.11
N PHE A 9 -54.80 -27.43 29.89
CA PHE A 9 -53.92 -26.59 29.07
C PHE A 9 -52.52 -26.43 29.69
N VAL A 10 -52.43 -26.22 31.00
CA VAL A 10 -51.12 -26.10 31.68
C VAL A 10 -50.34 -27.41 31.64
N ASP A 11 -51.01 -28.55 31.80
CA ASP A 11 -50.37 -29.86 31.77
C ASP A 11 -49.95 -30.27 30.35
N SER A 12 -50.76 -29.95 29.33
CA SER A 12 -50.37 -30.16 27.93
C SER A 12 -49.18 -29.26 27.55
N PHE A 13 -49.18 -28.00 27.98
CA PHE A 13 -48.08 -27.07 27.72
C PHE A 13 -46.76 -27.50 28.39
N LYS A 14 -46.82 -27.97 29.66
CA LYS A 14 -45.65 -28.51 30.37
C LYS A 14 -45.10 -29.78 29.72
N THR A 15 -45.95 -30.62 29.14
CA THR A 15 -45.53 -31.84 28.46
C THR A 15 -44.74 -31.52 27.19
N VAL A 16 -45.11 -30.44 26.49
CA VAL A 16 -44.40 -29.99 25.28
C VAL A 16 -43.11 -29.23 25.61
N MET A 17 -43.05 -28.56 26.76
CA MET A 17 -41.87 -27.80 27.21
C MET A 17 -40.85 -28.68 27.95
N GLY A 18 -39.74 -29.02 27.31
CA GLY A 18 -38.62 -29.74 27.93
C GLY A 18 -37.46 -29.98 26.98
N SER A 19 -36.25 -30.23 27.49
CA SER A 19 -35.05 -30.46 26.68
C SER A 19 -35.21 -31.64 25.71
N SER A 20 -35.96 -32.67 26.10
CA SER A 20 -36.29 -33.85 25.27
C SER A 20 -37.33 -33.58 24.18
N ASN A 21 -38.03 -32.43 24.24
CA ASN A 21 -39.08 -32.05 23.31
C ASN A 21 -38.72 -30.78 22.50
N ALA A 22 -37.44 -30.39 22.52
CA ALA A 22 -36.92 -29.28 21.73
C ALA A 22 -37.21 -29.47 20.23
N GLY A 23 -37.89 -28.50 19.62
CA GLY A 23 -38.26 -28.52 18.19
C GLY A 23 -39.63 -29.11 17.87
N LYS A 24 -40.39 -29.63 18.86
CA LYS A 24 -41.78 -30.05 18.66
C LYS A 24 -42.71 -28.84 18.69
N ILE A 25 -43.66 -28.80 17.76
CA ILE A 25 -44.65 -27.71 17.67
C ILE A 25 -45.77 -28.00 18.65
N GLY A 26 -45.93 -27.14 19.66
CA GLY A 26 -47.07 -27.18 20.57
C GLY A 26 -48.30 -26.56 19.92
N LEU A 27 -49.40 -27.31 19.85
CA LEU A 27 -50.69 -26.79 19.41
C LEU A 27 -51.27 -25.90 20.51
N LEU A 28 -51.50 -24.61 20.20
CA LEU A 28 -52.14 -23.66 21.11
C LEU A 28 -53.62 -23.53 20.73
N GLU A 29 -54.50 -23.81 21.69
CA GLU A 29 -55.95 -23.64 21.53
C GLU A 29 -56.40 -22.25 22.00
N GLY A 30 -57.54 -21.77 21.47
CA GLY A 30 -58.21 -20.57 21.99
C GLY A 30 -57.65 -19.21 21.54
N GLY A 31 -56.90 -19.15 20.43
CA GLY A 31 -56.34 -17.88 19.92
C GLY A 31 -55.14 -17.36 20.73
N ALA A 32 -54.53 -18.21 21.56
CA ALA A 32 -53.30 -17.87 22.26
C ALA A 32 -52.11 -17.86 21.28
N GLU A 33 -51.34 -16.76 21.28
CA GLU A 33 -50.11 -16.65 20.50
C GLU A 33 -48.88 -16.95 21.37
N TYR A 34 -47.95 -17.75 20.83
CA TYR A 34 -46.65 -17.96 21.46
C TYR A 34 -45.71 -16.81 21.11
N LEU A 35 -45.36 -16.00 22.10
CA LEU A 35 -44.29 -15.01 21.99
C LEU A 35 -43.00 -15.65 22.50
N PRO A 36 -42.04 -16.04 21.63
CA PRO A 36 -40.76 -16.56 22.09
C PRO A 36 -40.06 -15.51 22.95
N PHE A 37 -39.53 -15.93 24.10
CA PHE A 37 -38.80 -15.07 25.02
C PHE A 37 -37.56 -14.48 24.30
N GLN A 38 -37.39 -13.16 24.31
CA GLN A 38 -36.34 -12.42 23.56
C GLN A 38 -34.93 -12.53 24.18
N SER A 39 -34.53 -13.70 24.71
CA SER A 39 -33.22 -13.90 25.35
C SER A 39 -32.03 -13.67 24.41
N LYS A 40 -32.25 -13.74 23.09
CA LYS A 40 -31.19 -13.59 22.09
C LYS A 40 -30.58 -12.18 22.06
N LEU A 41 -31.30 -11.14 22.51
CA LEU A 41 -30.75 -9.78 22.58
C LEU A 41 -29.78 -9.62 23.77
N GLU A 42 -30.08 -10.24 24.91
CA GLU A 42 -29.23 -10.17 26.11
C GLU A 42 -27.90 -10.91 25.89
N GLU A 43 -27.91 -12.05 25.21
CA GLU A 43 -26.70 -12.81 24.88
C GLU A 43 -25.76 -12.01 23.94
N ALA A 44 -26.31 -11.30 22.96
CA ALA A 44 -25.53 -10.46 22.07
C ALA A 44 -24.90 -9.27 22.81
N GLN A 45 -25.67 -8.60 23.69
CA GLN A 45 -25.17 -7.49 24.51
C GLN A 45 -24.12 -7.95 25.54
N TYR A 46 -24.26 -9.15 26.09
CA TYR A 46 -23.27 -9.72 26.99
C TYR A 46 -21.95 -10.02 26.29
N ALA A 47 -21.99 -10.53 25.06
CA ALA A 47 -20.80 -10.74 24.25
C ALA A 47 -20.06 -9.42 23.95
N GLU A 48 -20.80 -8.35 23.65
CA GLU A 48 -20.25 -7.00 23.47
C GLU A 48 -19.60 -6.47 24.76
N LEU A 49 -20.25 -6.66 25.91
CA LEU A 49 -19.70 -6.27 27.21
C LEU A 49 -18.38 -7.01 27.51
N MET A 50 -18.32 -8.30 27.19
CA MET A 50 -17.10 -9.10 27.36
C MET A 50 -15.96 -8.59 26.47
N GLN A 51 -16.24 -8.20 25.22
CA GLN A 51 -15.24 -7.60 24.35
C GLN A 51 -14.73 -6.27 24.88
N LEU A 52 -15.63 -5.43 25.43
CA LEU A 52 -15.25 -4.15 26.03
C LEU A 52 -14.39 -4.32 27.28
N SER A 53 -14.67 -5.35 28.10
CA SER A 53 -13.86 -5.66 29.28
C SER A 53 -12.41 -6.04 28.94
N VAL A 54 -12.18 -6.75 27.83
CA VAL A 54 -10.83 -7.07 27.34
C VAL A 54 -10.08 -5.80 26.96
N VAL A 55 -10.76 -4.85 26.32
CA VAL A 55 -10.18 -3.54 25.96
C VAL A 55 -9.88 -2.71 27.21
N ASP A 56 -10.72 -2.76 28.24
CA ASP A 56 -10.46 -2.06 29.51
C ASP A 56 -9.23 -2.62 30.24
N ILE A 57 -9.03 -3.94 30.24
CA ILE A 57 -7.79 -4.56 30.74
C ILE A 57 -6.59 -4.09 29.89
N ALA A 58 -6.73 -4.06 28.57
CA ALA A 58 -5.67 -3.59 27.67
C ALA A 58 -5.22 -2.16 27.97
N ARG A 59 -6.20 -1.26 28.23
CA ARG A 59 -5.97 0.15 28.58
C ARG A 59 -5.13 0.30 29.84
N LEU A 60 -5.35 -0.55 30.86
CA LEU A 60 -4.57 -0.52 32.10
C LEU A 60 -3.07 -0.73 31.82
N TRP A 61 -2.75 -1.64 30.89
CA TRP A 61 -1.37 -1.96 30.50
C TRP A 61 -0.84 -1.08 29.37
N ARG A 62 -1.63 -0.10 28.88
CA ARG A 62 -1.33 0.73 27.69
C ARG A 62 -1.11 -0.08 26.42
N MET A 63 -1.58 -1.32 26.39
CA MET A 63 -1.40 -2.23 25.28
C MET A 63 -2.43 -1.94 24.18
N PRO A 64 -2.02 -1.75 22.92
CA PRO A 64 -2.96 -1.57 21.83
C PRO A 64 -3.80 -2.85 21.60
N PRO A 65 -5.11 -2.74 21.31
CA PRO A 65 -6.01 -3.90 21.17
C PRO A 65 -5.57 -4.90 20.09
N MET A 66 -4.93 -4.43 19.02
CA MET A 66 -4.46 -5.27 17.92
C MET A 66 -3.39 -6.30 18.36
N PHE A 67 -2.59 -6.00 19.39
CA PHE A 67 -1.62 -6.96 19.94
C PHE A 67 -2.26 -8.10 20.73
N ILE A 68 -3.50 -7.91 21.18
CA ILE A 68 -4.33 -8.92 21.87
C ILE A 68 -5.22 -9.65 20.87
N GLN A 69 -5.05 -9.36 19.57
CA GLN A 69 -5.91 -9.87 18.50
C GLN A 69 -7.38 -9.48 18.69
N GLN A 70 -7.64 -8.41 19.46
CA GLN A 70 -8.97 -7.84 19.57
C GLN A 70 -9.07 -6.68 18.59
N MET A 71 -9.52 -6.99 17.39
CA MET A 71 -9.72 -6.03 16.30
C MET A 71 -11.21 -5.71 16.17
N ASP A 72 -11.60 -4.51 16.58
CA ASP A 72 -12.87 -3.94 16.12
C ASP A 72 -12.73 -3.50 14.66
N LYS A 73 -13.81 -3.64 13.87
CA LYS A 73 -13.82 -3.46 12.41
C LYS A 73 -13.41 -2.05 11.94
N GLY A 74 -13.24 -1.09 12.85
CA GLY A 74 -12.94 0.31 12.57
C GLY A 74 -11.50 0.79 12.80
N MET A 75 -10.60 0.00 13.42
CA MET A 75 -9.21 0.44 13.65
C MET A 75 -8.32 0.15 12.43
N THR A 76 -8.40 1.02 11.42
CA THR A 76 -7.46 1.06 10.30
C THR A 76 -6.21 1.84 10.69
N PHE A 77 -5.21 1.14 11.23
CA PHE A 77 -3.84 1.68 11.18
C PHE A 77 -3.37 1.63 9.72
N ALA A 78 -2.83 2.74 9.22
CA ALA A 78 -2.40 2.85 7.83
C ALA A 78 -1.22 1.90 7.50
N SER A 79 -0.43 1.51 8.51
CA SER A 79 0.65 0.53 8.40
C SER A 79 0.84 -0.22 9.73
N SER A 80 1.18 -1.50 9.65
CA SER A 80 1.60 -2.33 10.80
C SER A 80 2.84 -1.76 11.50
N GLU A 81 3.68 -1.01 10.78
CA GLU A 81 4.89 -0.38 11.31
C GLU A 81 4.55 0.78 12.25
N GLN A 82 3.57 1.60 11.88
CA GLN A 82 3.10 2.70 12.74
C GLN A 82 2.54 2.15 14.05
N LEU A 83 1.85 1.01 14.01
CA LEU A 83 1.39 0.34 15.22
C LEU A 83 2.57 -0.15 16.09
N ALA A 84 3.61 -0.73 15.48
CA ALA A 84 4.80 -1.17 16.21
C ALA A 84 5.52 0.01 16.88
N ILE A 85 5.57 1.17 16.22
CA ILE A 85 6.12 2.42 16.79
C ILE A 85 5.27 2.86 17.99
N VAL A 86 3.95 2.93 17.85
CA VAL A 86 3.02 3.33 18.93
C VAL A 86 3.17 2.38 20.13
N PHE A 87 3.24 1.07 19.90
CA PHE A 87 3.47 0.10 20.97
C PHE A 87 4.79 0.32 21.69
N THR A 88 5.87 0.48 20.93
CA THR A 88 7.20 0.71 21.48
C THR A 88 7.25 1.98 22.31
N GLN A 89 6.71 3.08 21.78
CA GLN A 89 6.77 4.40 22.40
C GLN A 89 5.90 4.52 23.64
N TYR A 90 4.66 4.00 23.61
CA TYR A 90 3.69 4.24 24.68
C TYR A 90 3.61 3.09 25.70
N THR A 91 3.92 1.86 25.28
CA THR A 91 3.86 0.68 26.15
C THR A 91 5.23 0.34 26.72
N ILE A 92 6.22 0.10 25.86
CA ILE A 92 7.52 -0.49 26.26
C ILE A 92 8.47 0.57 26.84
N GLN A 93 8.58 1.74 26.22
CA GLN A 93 9.53 2.79 26.64
C GLN A 93 9.42 3.16 28.13
N PRO A 94 8.22 3.34 28.72
CA PRO A 94 8.10 3.64 30.15
C PRO A 94 8.66 2.53 31.07
N TRP A 95 8.52 1.26 30.67
CA TRP A 95 9.06 0.13 31.42
C TRP A 95 10.57 0.04 31.30
N ILE A 96 11.11 0.24 30.09
CA ILE A 96 12.55 0.30 29.84
C ILE A 96 13.19 1.38 30.70
N VAL A 97 12.66 2.61 30.66
CA VAL A 97 13.20 3.72 31.46
C VAL A 97 13.13 3.43 32.96
N ARG A 98 12.08 2.73 33.42
CA ARG A 98 11.98 2.30 34.82
C ARG A 98 13.09 1.32 35.18
N TRP A 99 13.39 0.37 34.31
CA TRP A 99 14.49 -0.58 34.51
C TRP A 99 15.86 0.10 34.44
N GLU A 100 16.10 0.98 33.47
CA GLU A 100 17.35 1.76 33.37
C GLU A 100 17.61 2.54 34.66
N ARG A 101 16.58 3.21 35.19
CA ARG A 101 16.67 3.93 36.47
C ARG A 101 16.91 3.00 37.65
N ALA A 102 16.26 1.83 37.68
CA ALA A 102 16.45 0.85 38.75
C ALA A 102 17.88 0.29 38.74
N ILE A 103 18.39 -0.08 37.56
CA ILE A 103 19.76 -0.55 37.35
C ILE A 103 20.75 0.54 37.74
N LYS A 104 20.56 1.78 37.26
CA LYS A 104 21.41 2.92 37.65
C LYS A 104 21.44 3.13 39.17
N ARG A 105 20.30 2.94 39.86
CA ARG A 105 20.24 3.10 41.31
C ARG A 105 20.89 1.95 42.10
N GLN A 106 20.77 0.72 41.60
CA GLN A 106 21.18 -0.49 42.33
C GLN A 106 22.61 -0.94 42.01
N LEU A 107 23.07 -0.72 40.78
CA LEU A 107 24.34 -1.23 40.26
C LEU A 107 25.40 -0.14 40.07
N LEU A 108 25.00 1.10 39.79
CA LEU A 108 25.96 2.21 39.63
C LEU A 108 26.06 3.02 40.92
N GLY A 109 27.31 3.23 41.37
CA GLY A 109 27.62 3.97 42.60
C GLY A 109 27.75 5.48 42.39
N ILE A 110 28.16 6.19 43.44
CA ILE A 110 28.44 7.64 43.38
C ILE A 110 29.67 7.93 42.50
N GLU A 111 30.61 6.98 42.43
CA GLU A 111 31.83 7.07 41.62
C GLU A 111 31.58 6.88 40.12
N ASP A 112 30.41 6.35 39.74
CA ASP A 112 30.01 6.06 38.35
C ASP A 112 29.11 7.15 37.76
N SER A 113 29.24 8.41 38.20
CA SER A 113 28.34 9.51 37.80
C SER A 113 28.25 9.70 36.28
N ASP A 114 29.33 9.37 35.59
CA ASP A 114 29.52 9.58 34.16
C ASP A 114 28.97 8.40 33.32
N LEU A 115 28.63 7.30 33.98
CA LEU A 115 28.06 6.11 33.34
C LEU A 115 26.54 6.20 33.30
N TYR A 116 25.98 5.73 32.19
CA TYR A 116 24.54 5.59 32.01
C TYR A 116 24.20 4.23 31.41
N VAL A 117 23.06 3.69 31.81
CA VAL A 117 22.51 2.46 31.26
C VAL A 117 21.42 2.85 30.28
N ARG A 118 21.50 2.32 29.06
CA ARG A 118 20.48 2.48 28.03
C ARG A 118 20.22 1.16 27.35
N PHE A 119 18.97 0.75 27.24
CA PHE A 119 18.59 -0.40 26.41
C PHE A 119 18.51 0.02 24.95
N ASN A 120 19.05 -0.84 24.07
CA ASN A 120 18.92 -0.65 22.64
C ASN A 120 17.53 -1.13 22.17
N VAL A 121 16.59 -0.19 21.99
CA VAL A 121 15.23 -0.46 21.49
C VAL A 121 15.15 -0.47 19.95
N SER A 122 16.26 -0.15 19.27
CA SER A 122 16.30 -0.06 17.81
C SER A 122 16.09 -1.41 17.13
N SER A 123 16.35 -2.52 17.83
CA SER A 123 16.06 -3.88 17.39
C SER A 123 14.56 -4.16 17.28
N LEU A 124 13.74 -3.50 18.11
CA LEU A 124 12.28 -3.62 18.06
C LEU A 124 11.69 -2.84 16.87
N LEU A 125 12.40 -1.80 16.43
CA LEU A 125 12.09 -0.99 15.25
C LEU A 125 12.79 -1.49 13.98
N ARG A 126 13.43 -2.68 14.01
CA ARG A 126 14.14 -3.25 12.86
C ARG A 126 13.23 -3.55 11.66
N GLY A 127 11.91 -3.59 11.87
CA GLY A 127 10.94 -3.75 10.77
C GLY A 127 10.91 -2.58 9.79
N ASP A 128 11.21 -1.35 10.24
CA ASP A 128 11.23 -0.15 9.41
C ASP A 128 12.67 0.29 9.12
N LEU A 129 13.40 -0.56 8.38
CA LEU A 129 14.76 -0.23 7.94
C LEU A 129 14.77 0.99 7.02
N LYS A 130 13.70 1.23 6.27
CA LYS A 130 13.63 2.31 5.29
C LYS A 130 13.65 3.67 5.97
N SER A 131 12.71 3.97 6.88
CA SER A 131 12.71 5.28 7.55
C SER A 131 13.92 5.45 8.47
N ARG A 132 14.46 4.37 9.05
CA ARG A 132 15.72 4.42 9.81
C ARG A 132 16.91 4.82 8.93
N THR A 133 17.04 4.20 7.76
CA THR A 133 18.14 4.48 6.83
C THR A 133 18.00 5.89 6.25
N GLU A 134 16.79 6.30 5.88
CA GLU A 134 16.51 7.66 5.39
C GLU A 134 16.86 8.72 6.44
N ALA A 135 16.52 8.50 7.72
CA ALA A 135 16.89 9.41 8.80
C ALA A 135 18.41 9.51 8.99
N ILE A 136 19.14 8.38 8.93
CA ILE A 136 20.60 8.36 9.03
C ILE A 136 21.23 9.07 7.83
N VAL A 137 20.76 8.79 6.62
CA VAL A 137 21.24 9.43 5.38
C VAL A 137 21.02 10.94 5.43
N GLN A 138 19.85 11.42 5.89
CA GLN A 138 19.62 12.84 6.08
C GLN A 138 20.57 13.45 7.11
N GLN A 139 20.79 12.80 8.24
CA GLN A 139 21.75 13.27 9.25
C GLN A 139 23.18 13.34 8.71
N MET A 140 23.59 12.36 7.90
CA MET A 140 24.87 12.37 7.20
C MET A 140 24.95 13.49 6.17
N GLN A 141 23.89 13.73 5.39
CA GLN A 141 23.86 14.81 4.38
C GLN A 141 24.06 16.21 4.99
N TYR A 142 23.55 16.43 6.21
CA TYR A 142 23.72 17.67 6.97
C TYR A 142 25.02 17.71 7.80
N GLY A 143 25.88 16.69 7.71
CA GLY A 143 27.13 16.62 8.47
C GLY A 143 26.94 16.44 9.98
N LEU A 144 25.76 16.02 10.44
CA LEU A 144 25.48 15.75 11.86
C LEU A 144 26.10 14.42 12.33
N LYS A 145 26.39 13.51 11.40
CA LYS A 145 26.95 12.18 11.66
C LYS A 145 27.98 11.78 10.62
N THR A 146 28.98 11.05 11.07
CA THR A 146 29.97 10.40 10.21
C THR A 146 29.43 9.07 9.67
N ILE A 147 30.10 8.50 8.66
CA ILE A 147 29.71 7.20 8.09
C ILE A 147 29.81 6.10 9.15
N ASN A 148 30.88 6.12 9.96
CA ASN A 148 31.09 5.13 11.01
C ASN A 148 30.06 5.23 12.14
N GLU A 149 29.64 6.45 12.51
CA GLU A 149 28.52 6.62 13.44
C GLU A 149 27.19 6.08 12.88
N GLY A 150 26.93 6.30 11.58
CA GLY A 150 25.75 5.75 10.91
C GLY A 150 25.73 4.22 10.91
N ARG A 151 26.90 3.59 10.67
CA ARG A 151 27.06 2.13 10.70
C ARG A 151 26.91 1.54 12.10
N GLN A 152 27.48 2.18 13.11
CA GLN A 152 27.25 1.77 14.50
C GLN A 152 25.76 1.84 14.87
N MET A 153 25.06 2.87 14.38
CA MET A 153 23.61 2.96 14.54
C MET A 153 22.83 1.91 13.75
N LEU A 154 23.42 1.16 12.83
CA LEU A 154 22.81 0.03 12.13
C LEU A 154 23.26 -1.32 12.67
N ASP A 155 24.04 -1.33 13.76
CA ASP A 155 24.73 -2.51 14.30
C ASP A 155 25.69 -3.15 13.26
N GLU A 156 26.27 -2.34 12.38
CA GLU A 156 27.29 -2.73 11.40
C GLU A 156 28.70 -2.39 11.86
N ASN A 157 29.69 -3.15 11.37
CA ASN A 157 31.10 -2.88 11.67
C ASN A 157 31.56 -1.56 11.05
N PRO A 158 32.40 -0.78 11.77
CA PRO A 158 33.00 0.43 11.24
C PRO A 158 33.90 0.12 10.05
N ILE A 159 34.12 1.12 9.19
CA ILE A 159 35.11 1.04 8.12
C ILE A 159 36.42 1.60 8.66
N ASP A 160 37.49 0.82 8.57
CA ASP A 160 38.86 1.25 8.86
C ASP A 160 39.40 2.12 7.71
N HIS A 161 38.82 3.31 7.51
CA HIS A 161 39.24 4.27 6.50
C HIS A 161 39.00 5.70 7.01
N GLU A 162 39.93 6.62 6.75
CA GLU A 162 39.91 7.99 7.30
C GLU A 162 38.60 8.75 6.96
N VAL A 163 38.06 8.52 5.77
CA VAL A 163 36.76 9.07 5.30
C VAL A 163 35.58 8.61 6.16
N GLY A 164 35.70 7.49 6.88
CA GLY A 164 34.63 6.94 7.72
C GLY A 164 34.32 7.80 8.95
N ASP A 165 35.33 8.51 9.46
CA ASP A 165 35.25 9.37 10.65
C ASP A 165 35.15 10.86 10.29
N GLU A 166 35.21 11.21 9.01
CA GLU A 166 35.01 12.57 8.54
C GLU A 166 33.52 12.86 8.28
N PRO A 167 32.98 13.98 8.81
CA PRO A 167 31.61 14.38 8.50
C PRO A 167 31.54 14.86 7.05
N LEU A 168 30.81 14.10 6.23
CA LEU A 168 30.55 14.49 4.84
C LEU A 168 29.53 15.65 4.83
N LEU A 169 29.84 16.70 4.08
CA LEU A 169 28.94 17.82 3.85
C LEU A 169 28.46 17.77 2.40
N SER A 170 27.15 17.80 2.22
CA SER A 170 26.57 17.98 0.88
C SER A 170 27.01 19.35 0.35
N HIS A 171 27.53 19.38 -0.89
CA HIS A 171 28.08 20.59 -1.53
C HIS A 171 27.10 21.78 -1.61
N ASN A 172 25.81 21.56 -1.34
CA ASN A 172 24.73 22.53 -1.45
C ASN A 172 24.48 23.38 -0.18
N LEU A 173 25.24 23.20 0.91
CA LEU A 173 25.05 23.95 2.15
C LEU A 173 26.20 24.93 2.41
N ILE A 174 26.12 26.12 1.82
CA ILE A 174 27.07 27.21 2.07
C ILE A 174 26.59 28.02 3.29
N PRO A 175 27.42 28.20 4.33
CA PRO A 175 27.07 29.09 5.44
C PRO A 175 26.99 30.55 4.96
N ALA A 176 26.00 31.29 5.45
CA ALA A 176 25.71 32.67 5.05
C ALA A 176 26.89 33.68 5.19
N SER A 177 27.98 33.28 5.85
CA SER A 177 29.19 34.08 6.02
C SER A 177 30.13 34.07 4.81
N ASN A 178 30.00 33.12 3.86
CA ASN A 178 31.00 32.91 2.79
C ASN A 178 30.55 33.39 1.39
N VAL A 179 29.55 34.26 1.31
CA VAL A 179 28.99 34.72 0.02
C VAL A 179 29.95 35.64 -0.77
N MET A 180 31.04 36.14 -0.16
CA MET A 180 31.91 37.16 -0.81
C MET A 180 33.20 36.64 -1.45
N SER A 181 33.54 35.34 -1.37
CA SER A 181 34.79 34.81 -1.96
C SER A 181 34.61 33.97 -3.22
N VAL A 182 33.39 33.85 -3.75
CA VAL A 182 33.14 33.17 -5.02
C VAL A 182 32.79 34.22 -6.08
N THR A 183 33.82 34.92 -6.56
CA THR A 183 33.70 35.79 -7.74
C THR A 183 34.93 35.63 -8.61
N THR A 184 35.11 34.43 -9.20
CA THR A 184 35.64 34.33 -10.56
C THR A 184 35.37 32.93 -11.11
N GLN A 185 34.27 32.79 -11.84
CA GLN A 185 34.16 31.96 -13.04
C GLN A 185 32.90 32.44 -13.79
N ASP A 186 33.10 32.81 -15.06
CA ASP A 186 32.04 33.28 -15.98
C ASP A 186 30.94 32.22 -16.17
N PRO A 187 29.71 32.65 -16.53
CA PRO A 187 28.49 31.93 -16.18
C PRO A 187 28.22 30.71 -17.08
N PRO A 188 28.00 29.51 -16.51
CA PRO A 188 27.08 28.56 -17.12
C PRO A 188 25.65 29.12 -16.99
N ALA A 189 24.86 28.94 -18.04
CA ALA A 189 23.46 29.34 -18.09
C ALA A 189 22.67 28.79 -16.89
N ASP A 190 21.83 29.68 -16.32
CA ASP A 190 20.84 29.48 -15.26
C ASP A 190 20.88 28.16 -14.46
N PRO A 191 21.34 28.19 -13.20
CA PRO A 191 20.99 27.15 -12.24
C PRO A 191 19.56 27.43 -11.74
N GLN A 192 18.55 27.00 -12.52
CA GLN A 192 17.19 26.87 -12.01
C GLN A 192 16.81 25.39 -11.82
N GLN A 193 16.77 25.01 -10.53
CA GLN A 193 15.78 24.14 -9.90
C GLN A 193 15.82 22.62 -10.16
N ASN A 194 16.59 21.89 -9.34
CA ASN A 194 16.18 20.59 -8.80
C ASN A 194 15.42 20.76 -7.46
N SER A 195 14.49 21.71 -7.41
CA SER A 195 13.39 21.69 -6.45
C SER A 195 12.18 21.21 -7.24
N VAL A 196 11.74 19.97 -7.01
CA VAL A 196 10.54 19.44 -7.66
C VAL A 196 9.37 20.38 -7.35
N ASN A 197 8.95 21.18 -8.33
CA ASN A 197 7.88 22.15 -8.16
C ASN A 197 6.57 21.39 -7.87
N PRO A 198 5.78 21.76 -6.83
CA PRO A 198 4.50 21.10 -6.56
C PRO A 198 3.50 21.16 -7.74
N SER A 199 3.65 22.14 -8.63
CA SER A 199 2.93 22.24 -9.90
C SER A 199 3.34 21.13 -10.88
N GLU A 200 4.62 20.77 -10.96
CA GLU A 200 5.12 19.68 -11.82
C GLU A 200 4.67 18.30 -11.36
N ILE A 201 4.61 18.05 -10.04
CA ILE A 201 4.06 16.79 -9.51
C ILE A 201 2.57 16.69 -9.85
N ARG A 202 1.85 17.81 -9.72
CA ARG A 202 0.41 17.87 -10.03
C ARG A 202 0.14 17.73 -11.52
N THR A 203 0.97 18.29 -12.40
CA THR A 203 0.87 18.09 -13.84
C THR A 203 1.22 16.64 -14.20
N LYS A 204 2.32 16.07 -13.70
CA LYS A 204 2.68 14.65 -13.92
C LYS A 204 1.55 13.71 -13.51
N SER A 205 0.97 13.89 -12.33
CA SER A 205 -0.16 13.08 -11.85
C SER A 205 -1.42 13.25 -12.70
N ALA A 206 -1.74 14.47 -13.14
CA ALA A 206 -2.88 14.73 -14.01
C ALA A 206 -2.72 14.05 -15.38
N PHE A 207 -1.54 14.15 -16.00
CA PHE A 207 -1.24 13.47 -17.26
C PHE A 207 -1.23 11.95 -17.12
N PHE A 208 -0.69 11.42 -16.02
CA PHE A 208 -0.73 9.99 -15.72
C PHE A 208 -2.18 9.47 -15.65
N SER A 209 -3.08 10.25 -15.02
CA SER A 209 -4.49 9.89 -14.94
C SER A 209 -5.19 9.92 -16.31
N GLN A 210 -4.81 10.84 -17.19
CA GLN A 210 -5.35 10.94 -18.56
C GLN A 210 -4.85 9.80 -19.45
N LEU A 211 -3.55 9.48 -19.39
CA LEU A 211 -2.98 8.34 -20.12
C LEU A 211 -3.59 7.03 -19.66
N LYS A 212 -3.69 6.80 -18.33
CA LYS A 212 -4.30 5.59 -17.78
C LYS A 212 -5.76 5.44 -18.23
N ARG A 213 -6.51 6.55 -18.32
CA ARG A 213 -7.88 6.54 -18.85
C ARG A 213 -7.92 6.22 -20.33
N ALA A 214 -7.05 6.82 -21.14
CA ALA A 214 -6.95 6.55 -22.57
C ALA A 214 -6.60 5.08 -22.86
N PHE A 215 -5.64 4.51 -22.12
CA PHE A 215 -5.27 3.10 -22.21
C PHE A 215 -6.39 2.16 -21.74
N SER A 216 -7.12 2.51 -20.68
CA SER A 216 -8.27 1.73 -20.22
C SER A 216 -9.42 1.71 -21.24
N ASP A 217 -9.66 2.83 -21.92
CA ASP A 217 -10.69 2.91 -22.97
C ASP A 217 -10.27 2.13 -24.23
N LEU A 218 -8.96 2.12 -24.54
CA LEU A 218 -8.38 1.36 -25.65
C LEU A 218 -8.40 -0.15 -25.38
N SER A 219 -8.00 -0.58 -24.18
CA SER A 219 -7.99 -2.00 -23.80
C SER A 219 -9.41 -2.58 -23.74
N ALA A 220 -10.39 -1.81 -23.27
CA ALA A 220 -11.81 -2.20 -23.31
C ALA A 220 -12.31 -2.40 -24.75
N LEU A 221 -11.85 -1.55 -25.69
CA LEU A 221 -12.21 -1.67 -27.10
C LEU A 221 -11.51 -2.86 -27.77
N GLU A 222 -10.25 -3.10 -27.42
CA GLU A 222 -9.45 -4.25 -27.83
C GLU A 222 -10.10 -5.56 -27.41
N VAL A 223 -10.42 -5.71 -26.12
CA VAL A 223 -11.17 -6.85 -25.56
C VAL A 223 -12.47 -7.10 -26.33
N LYS A 224 -13.26 -6.05 -26.60
CA LYS A 224 -14.54 -6.16 -27.30
C LYS A 224 -14.39 -6.62 -28.75
N ASN A 225 -13.37 -6.14 -29.45
CA ASN A 225 -13.15 -6.46 -30.86
C ASN A 225 -12.51 -7.84 -31.04
N ILE A 226 -11.55 -8.21 -30.18
CA ILE A 226 -10.95 -9.54 -30.20
C ILE A 226 -11.99 -10.61 -29.87
N ARG A 227 -12.87 -10.36 -28.89
CA ARG A 227 -14.02 -11.25 -28.61
C ARG A 227 -14.95 -11.45 -29.83
N ARG A 228 -14.98 -10.51 -30.77
CA ARG A 228 -15.72 -10.66 -32.04
C ARG A 228 -14.91 -11.41 -33.10
N CYS A 229 -13.60 -11.19 -33.17
CA CYS A 229 -12.70 -11.86 -34.11
C CYS A 229 -12.60 -13.37 -33.80
N LEU A 230 -12.55 -13.74 -32.52
CA LEU A 230 -12.45 -15.13 -32.05
C LEU A 230 -13.68 -16.00 -32.34
N LYS A 231 -14.82 -15.40 -32.72
CA LYS A 231 -16.04 -16.13 -33.09
C LYS A 231 -16.06 -16.61 -34.55
N LYS A 232 -15.02 -16.31 -35.33
CA LYS A 232 -14.97 -16.58 -36.77
C LYS A 232 -13.86 -17.57 -37.08
N GLU A 233 -14.04 -18.35 -38.15
CA GLU A 233 -13.12 -19.42 -38.56
C GLU A 233 -11.70 -18.93 -38.89
N ASP A 234 -11.56 -17.69 -39.41
CA ASP A 234 -10.27 -17.04 -39.70
C ASP A 234 -9.83 -16.07 -38.59
N ALA A 235 -9.74 -16.53 -37.35
CA ALA A 235 -9.46 -15.68 -36.18
C ALA A 235 -8.10 -14.94 -36.27
N MET A 236 -7.05 -15.61 -36.76
CA MET A 236 -5.68 -15.06 -36.81
C MET A 236 -5.54 -13.92 -37.83
N LYS A 237 -5.97 -14.13 -39.08
CA LYS A 237 -5.93 -13.08 -40.13
C LYS A 237 -6.75 -11.84 -39.75
N GLN A 238 -7.84 -12.04 -39.01
CA GLN A 238 -8.68 -10.93 -38.54
C GLN A 238 -8.09 -10.21 -37.33
N ALA A 239 -7.30 -10.90 -36.49
CA ALA A 239 -6.53 -10.27 -35.43
C ALA A 239 -5.43 -9.38 -36.02
N GLU A 240 -4.65 -9.88 -36.99
CA GLU A 240 -3.60 -9.10 -37.67
C GLU A 240 -4.18 -7.83 -38.32
N SER A 241 -5.25 -7.95 -39.12
CA SER A 241 -5.92 -6.80 -39.73
C SER A 241 -6.55 -5.84 -38.70
N TYR A 242 -6.89 -6.35 -37.51
CA TYR A 242 -7.38 -5.51 -36.42
C TYR A 242 -6.26 -4.69 -35.80
N TYR A 243 -5.11 -5.29 -35.48
CA TYR A 243 -3.99 -4.57 -34.86
C TYR A 243 -3.39 -3.50 -35.77
N GLU A 244 -3.34 -3.71 -37.09
CA GLU A 244 -2.97 -2.65 -38.05
C GLU A 244 -3.88 -1.41 -37.95
N LYS A 245 -5.19 -1.62 -37.74
CA LYS A 245 -6.17 -0.53 -37.55
C LYS A 245 -6.12 0.03 -36.14
N HIS A 246 -5.84 -0.83 -35.16
CA HIS A 246 -5.76 -0.46 -33.76
C HIS A 246 -4.54 0.43 -33.49
N GLN A 247 -3.42 0.17 -34.15
CA GLN A 247 -2.22 1.00 -34.10
C GLN A 247 -2.51 2.46 -34.50
N LYS A 248 -3.26 2.66 -35.59
CA LYS A 248 -3.71 4.00 -36.02
C LYS A 248 -4.62 4.65 -34.99
N LEU A 249 -5.57 3.89 -34.44
CA LEU A 249 -6.48 4.39 -33.41
C LEU A 249 -5.76 4.76 -32.09
N MET A 250 -4.74 3.99 -31.71
CA MET A 250 -3.91 4.29 -30.53
C MET A 250 -3.10 5.56 -30.76
N ARG A 251 -2.51 5.71 -31.94
CA ARG A 251 -1.80 6.94 -32.34
C ARG A 251 -2.70 8.16 -32.22
N ASP A 252 -3.88 8.14 -32.86
CA ASP A 252 -4.83 9.27 -32.84
C ASP A 252 -5.24 9.70 -31.41
N LYS A 253 -5.25 8.77 -30.45
CA LYS A 253 -5.63 9.05 -29.06
C LYS A 253 -4.47 9.44 -28.15
N LEU A 254 -3.27 8.89 -28.38
CA LEU A 254 -2.11 9.07 -27.50
C LEU A 254 -1.22 10.24 -27.93
N GLU A 255 -1.13 10.51 -29.24
CA GLU A 255 -0.38 11.63 -29.81
C GLU A 255 -0.75 13.00 -29.20
N PRO A 256 -2.03 13.40 -29.07
CA PRO A 256 -2.36 14.70 -28.46
C PRO A 256 -1.98 14.78 -26.98
N VAL A 257 -1.98 13.66 -26.27
CA VAL A 257 -1.58 13.61 -24.85
C VAL A 257 -0.07 13.73 -24.70
N LEU A 258 0.68 13.07 -25.59
CA LEU A 258 2.13 13.16 -25.65
C LEU A 258 2.61 14.54 -26.12
N ASP A 259 1.95 15.17 -27.08
CA ASP A 259 2.29 16.52 -27.53
C ASP A 259 1.99 17.59 -26.47
N ALA A 260 0.89 17.44 -25.72
CA ALA A 260 0.63 18.27 -24.56
C ALA A 260 1.74 18.11 -23.50
N LEU A 261 2.26 16.89 -23.33
CA LEU A 261 3.34 16.59 -22.38
C LEU A 261 4.69 17.15 -22.88
N LYS A 262 5.01 17.01 -24.17
CA LYS A 262 6.18 17.64 -24.80
C LYS A 262 6.15 19.16 -24.64
N THR A 263 5.00 19.77 -24.85
CA THR A 263 4.79 21.22 -24.68
C THR A 263 4.97 21.63 -23.22
N ALA A 264 4.43 20.85 -22.27
CA ALA A 264 4.54 21.13 -20.84
C ALA A 264 5.98 21.00 -20.30
N PHE A 265 6.79 20.09 -20.86
CA PHE A 265 8.17 19.84 -20.43
C PHE A 265 9.24 20.38 -21.40
N ASN A 266 8.84 21.18 -22.39
CA ASN A 266 9.72 21.80 -23.40
C ASN A 266 10.65 20.80 -24.13
N ARG A 267 10.18 19.58 -24.39
CA ARG A 267 10.95 18.49 -25.01
C ARG A 267 10.77 18.48 -26.53
N ARG A 268 11.87 18.49 -27.30
CA ARG A 268 11.85 18.64 -28.77
C ARG A 268 11.93 17.33 -29.58
N LYS A 269 12.28 16.18 -28.99
CA LYS A 269 12.71 15.00 -29.77
C LYS A 269 12.13 13.63 -29.40
N SER A 270 11.21 13.51 -28.44
CA SER A 270 10.72 12.18 -28.07
C SER A 270 9.77 11.61 -29.14
N ASN A 271 10.30 10.78 -30.04
CA ASN A 271 9.51 9.96 -30.95
C ASN A 271 9.28 8.56 -30.35
N VAL A 272 8.91 8.52 -29.06
CA VAL A 272 8.74 7.30 -28.26
C VAL A 272 7.47 6.53 -28.63
N LEU A 273 6.51 7.20 -29.28
CA LEU A 273 5.21 6.60 -29.60
C LEU A 273 5.32 5.51 -30.68
N GLU A 274 6.10 5.71 -31.74
CA GLU A 274 6.16 4.74 -32.84
C GLU A 274 6.84 3.43 -32.44
N PRO A 275 8.03 3.44 -31.80
CA PRO A 275 8.69 2.23 -31.32
C PRO A 275 7.81 1.47 -30.32
N PHE A 276 7.14 2.20 -29.42
CA PHE A 276 6.22 1.61 -28.45
C PHE A 276 5.04 0.91 -29.12
N LEU A 277 4.41 1.55 -30.11
CA LEU A 277 3.25 0.98 -30.78
C LEU A 277 3.59 -0.27 -31.59
N ASP A 278 4.78 -0.32 -32.18
CA ASP A 278 5.25 -1.49 -32.93
C ASP A 278 5.50 -2.69 -32.01
N VAL A 279 6.20 -2.47 -30.88
CA VAL A 279 6.42 -3.50 -29.85
C VAL A 279 5.10 -3.96 -29.25
N TYR A 280 4.21 -3.02 -28.89
CA TYR A 280 2.89 -3.32 -28.35
C TYR A 280 2.07 -4.20 -29.30
N CYS A 281 1.98 -3.85 -30.57
CA CYS A 281 1.19 -4.64 -31.52
C CYS A 281 1.81 -6.02 -31.78
N ALA A 282 3.13 -6.12 -31.83
CA ALA A 282 3.84 -7.38 -32.02
C ALA A 282 3.60 -8.34 -30.85
N ASP A 283 3.77 -7.86 -29.60
CA ASP A 283 3.56 -8.66 -28.39
C ASP A 283 2.12 -9.14 -28.29
N ARG A 284 1.14 -8.26 -28.52
CA ARG A 284 -0.28 -8.58 -28.40
C ARG A 284 -0.76 -9.53 -29.50
N CYS A 285 -0.20 -9.45 -30.71
CA CYS A 285 -0.42 -10.44 -31.77
C CYS A 285 0.18 -11.80 -31.40
N GLY A 286 1.38 -11.81 -30.80
CA GLY A 286 2.06 -13.03 -30.33
C GLY A 286 1.26 -13.76 -29.25
N GLU A 287 0.79 -13.03 -28.23
CA GLU A 287 -0.04 -13.61 -27.16
C GLU A 287 -1.33 -14.27 -27.70
N ILE A 288 -1.97 -13.68 -28.71
CA ILE A 288 -3.18 -14.26 -29.33
C ILE A 288 -2.83 -15.48 -30.17
N ALA A 289 -1.70 -15.47 -30.87
CA ALA A 289 -1.24 -16.62 -31.64
C ALA A 289 -0.96 -17.81 -30.73
N GLU A 290 -0.24 -17.61 -29.63
CA GLU A 290 -0.01 -18.63 -28.60
C GLU A 290 -1.34 -19.16 -28.04
N TRP A 291 -2.27 -18.26 -27.72
CA TRP A 291 -3.57 -18.64 -27.17
C TRP A 291 -4.43 -19.46 -28.15
N ILE A 292 -4.39 -19.14 -29.45
CA ILE A 292 -5.05 -19.94 -30.49
C ILE A 292 -4.42 -21.34 -30.59
N THR A 293 -3.11 -21.47 -30.36
CA THR A 293 -2.40 -22.75 -30.43
C THR A 293 -2.53 -23.63 -29.19
N GLU A 294 -2.63 -23.05 -27.99
CA GLU A 294 -2.57 -23.79 -26.72
C GLU A 294 -3.87 -24.47 -26.29
N GLY A 295 -5.03 -24.08 -26.82
CA GLY A 295 -6.28 -24.71 -26.42
C GLY A 295 -7.51 -23.90 -26.82
N GLY A 296 -8.08 -24.27 -27.96
CA GLY A 296 -9.15 -23.55 -28.63
C GLY A 296 -10.35 -23.18 -27.76
N ILE A 297 -10.85 -21.97 -28.02
CA ILE A 297 -12.24 -21.48 -27.88
C ILE A 297 -13.02 -22.01 -26.66
N ASP A 298 -12.41 -22.07 -25.48
CA ASP A 298 -13.15 -22.31 -24.24
C ASP A 298 -13.39 -20.96 -23.54
N GLU A 299 -14.67 -20.59 -23.37
CA GLU A 299 -15.11 -19.24 -22.93
C GLU A 299 -14.44 -18.80 -21.61
N LYS A 300 -14.12 -19.77 -20.74
CA LYS A 300 -13.47 -19.56 -19.43
C LYS A 300 -11.99 -19.19 -19.52
N HIS A 301 -11.26 -19.68 -20.52
CA HIS A 301 -9.85 -19.31 -20.74
C HIS A 301 -9.76 -17.92 -21.38
N GLY A 302 -10.73 -17.58 -22.24
CA GLY A 302 -10.86 -16.25 -22.82
C GLY A 302 -11.08 -15.17 -21.76
N ASP A 303 -12.01 -15.38 -20.82
CA ASP A 303 -12.28 -14.39 -19.77
C ASP A 303 -11.07 -14.14 -18.85
N ARG A 304 -10.23 -15.16 -18.59
CA ARG A 304 -8.98 -15.01 -17.83
C ARG A 304 -7.95 -14.16 -18.57
N TRP A 305 -7.79 -14.41 -19.87
CA TRP A 305 -6.90 -13.61 -20.70
C TRP A 305 -7.40 -12.17 -20.80
N LEU A 306 -8.69 -11.95 -21.07
CA LEU A 306 -9.31 -10.61 -21.11
C LEU A 306 -9.11 -9.83 -19.81
N ALA A 307 -9.23 -10.49 -18.65
CA ALA A 307 -8.95 -9.88 -17.35
C ALA A 307 -7.45 -9.56 -17.15
N ALA A 308 -6.54 -10.29 -17.81
CA ALA A 308 -5.11 -9.99 -17.83
C ALA A 308 -4.80 -8.78 -18.73
N VAL A 309 -5.43 -8.68 -19.91
CA VAL A 309 -5.32 -7.51 -20.82
C VAL A 309 -5.71 -6.23 -20.09
N GLU A 310 -6.83 -6.25 -19.37
CA GLU A 310 -7.32 -5.09 -18.62
C GLU A 310 -6.34 -4.65 -17.51
N LYS A 311 -5.67 -5.61 -16.86
CA LYS A 311 -4.63 -5.32 -15.86
C LYS A 311 -3.33 -4.78 -16.48
N GLN A 312 -2.93 -5.31 -17.64
CA GLN A 312 -1.72 -4.91 -18.36
C GLN A 312 -1.78 -3.46 -18.85
N ALA A 313 -2.97 -2.88 -19.10
CA ALA A 313 -3.11 -1.48 -19.51
C ALA A 313 -2.44 -0.48 -18.55
N SER A 314 -2.39 -0.80 -17.26
CA SER A 314 -1.69 0.03 -16.26
C SER A 314 -0.17 -0.06 -16.34
N LEU A 315 0.36 -1.22 -16.73
CA LEU A 315 1.78 -1.45 -16.92
C LEU A 315 2.27 -0.74 -18.18
N TYR A 316 1.55 -0.88 -19.29
CA TYR A 316 1.88 -0.20 -20.55
C TYR A 316 1.84 1.32 -20.44
N ALA A 317 0.87 1.88 -19.69
CA ALA A 317 0.85 3.32 -19.41
C ALA A 317 2.07 3.77 -18.58
N THR A 318 2.58 2.91 -17.70
CA THR A 318 3.77 3.20 -16.88
C THR A 318 5.04 3.09 -17.72
N LEU A 319 5.17 2.05 -18.54
CA LEU A 319 6.30 1.84 -19.46
C LEU A 319 6.45 2.98 -20.48
N LEU A 320 5.34 3.40 -21.11
CA LEU A 320 5.37 4.52 -22.06
C LEU A 320 5.82 5.83 -21.41
N ILE A 321 5.53 6.01 -20.11
CA ILE A 321 5.98 7.18 -19.36
C ILE A 321 7.44 7.05 -18.96
N GLU A 322 7.86 5.87 -18.49
CA GLU A 322 9.27 5.60 -18.20
C GLU A 322 10.14 5.82 -19.44
N ASP A 323 9.74 5.30 -20.59
CA ASP A 323 10.49 5.47 -21.84
C ASP A 323 10.45 6.92 -22.33
N PHE A 324 9.35 7.65 -22.08
CA PHE A 324 9.31 9.08 -22.32
C PHE A 324 10.34 9.82 -21.45
N PHE A 325 10.53 9.42 -20.18
CA PHE A 325 11.46 10.07 -19.25
C PHE A 325 12.91 9.58 -19.37
N LYS A 326 13.16 8.36 -19.82
CA LYS A 326 14.51 7.77 -19.98
C LYS A 326 15.39 8.42 -21.04
N GLU A 327 14.82 9.12 -22.04
CA GLU A 327 15.61 9.89 -23.02
C GLU A 327 16.46 11.03 -22.38
N GLU A 328 16.40 11.25 -21.06
CA GLU A 328 17.33 12.14 -20.33
C GLU A 328 18.74 11.55 -20.15
N ASP A 329 18.92 10.23 -20.13
CA ASP A 329 20.18 9.62 -19.66
C ASP A 329 21.19 9.27 -20.77
N GLU A 330 20.83 9.39 -22.06
CA GLU A 330 21.73 9.01 -23.19
C GLU A 330 22.39 10.18 -23.92
N ASP A 331 21.98 11.43 -23.66
CA ASP A 331 22.50 12.64 -24.32
C ASP A 331 23.35 13.56 -23.39
N GLU A 332 23.70 13.11 -22.17
CA GLU A 332 24.72 13.73 -21.29
C GLU A 332 26.04 12.93 -21.25
#